data_AF-A0A455U7K6-F1
#
_entry.id   AF-A0A455U7K6-F1
#
_cell.length_a   1.000
_cell.length_b   1.000
_cell.length_c   1.000
_cell.angle_alpha   90.00
_cell.angle_beta   90.00
_cell.angle_gamma   90.00
#
_symmetry.space_group_name_H-M   'P 1'
#
loop_
_entity.id
_entity.type
_entity.pdbx_description
1 polymer ?
#
loop_
_entity_poly.entity_id
_entity_poly.type
_entity_poly.pdbx_seq_one_letter_code
_entity_poly.pdbx_strand_id
1 'polypeptide(L)' 'MCELNVKAQVNSLCRTKILQRAWQRGQQISVHGWVYGLSDGRVKDLNCTISGLEQVETLYRIDRVQQGD' A
#
# COMPACT_ATOMS: atom_id res chain seq x y z
N MET A 1 8.99 -10.10 -14.62
CA MET A 1 7.94 -10.64 -13.72
C MET A 1 8.02 -10.10 -12.29
N CYS A 2 9.20 -10.02 -11.66
CA CYS A 2 9.33 -9.58 -10.26
C CYS A 2 8.78 -8.17 -9.98
N GLU A 3 9.05 -7.18 -10.85
CA GLU A 3 8.58 -5.80 -10.64
C GLU A 3 7.04 -5.69 -10.64
N LEU A 4 6.37 -6.36 -11.58
CA LEU A 4 4.90 -6.38 -11.64
C LEU A 4 4.30 -7.09 -10.43
N ASN A 5 4.92 -8.18 -9.99
CA ASN A 5 4.50 -8.92 -8.81
C ASN A 5 4.59 -8.03 -7.55
N VAL A 6 5.72 -7.33 -7.36
CA VAL A 6 5.89 -6.41 -6.22
C VAL A 6 4.84 -5.29 -6.26
N LYS A 7 4.60 -4.65 -7.42
CA LYS A 7 3.55 -3.62 -7.55
C LYS A 7 2.15 -4.16 -7.20
N ALA A 8 1.82 -5.37 -7.67
CA ALA A 8 0.55 -6.01 -7.35
C ALA A 8 0.42 -6.36 -5.84
N GLN A 9 1.51 -6.78 -5.20
CA GLN A 9 1.52 -7.06 -3.76
C GLN A 9 1.37 -5.80 -2.93
N VAL A 10 2.03 -4.69 -3.29
CA VAL A 10 1.84 -3.39 -2.63
C VAL A 10 0.36 -3.01 -2.66
N ASN A 11 -0.28 -3.08 -3.83
CA ASN A 11 -1.71 -2.82 -3.97
C ASN A 11 -2.56 -3.77 -3.13
N SER A 12 -2.23 -5.06 -3.10
CA SER A 12 -2.98 -6.07 -2.33
C SER A 12 -2.90 -5.81 -0.83
N LEU A 13 -1.74 -5.40 -0.31
CA LEU A 13 -1.58 -5.01 1.09
C LEU A 13 -2.44 -3.78 1.43
N CYS A 14 -2.45 -2.77 0.56
CA CYS A 14 -3.23 -1.54 0.77
C CYS A 14 -4.75 -1.77 0.74
N ARG A 15 -5.20 -2.89 0.16
CA ARG A 15 -6.62 -3.33 0.20
C ARG A 15 -7.02 -3.98 1.52
N THR A 16 -6.08 -4.28 2.41
CA THR A 16 -6.39 -4.92 3.70
C THR A 16 -7.03 -3.94 4.67
N LYS A 17 -7.97 -4.44 5.50
CA LYS A 17 -8.62 -3.64 6.55
C LYS A 17 -7.61 -3.11 7.58
N ILE A 18 -6.47 -3.78 7.78
CA ILE A 18 -5.45 -3.39 8.75
C ILE A 18 -4.85 -2.04 8.38
N LEU A 19 -4.35 -1.91 7.14
CA LEU A 19 -3.76 -0.66 6.64
C LEU A 19 -4.81 0.43 6.48
N GLN A 20 -5.98 0.11 5.93
CA GLN A 20 -7.01 1.11 5.74
C GLN A 20 -7.56 1.67 7.05
N ARG A 21 -7.76 0.83 8.08
CA ARG A 21 -8.11 1.32 9.43
C ARG A 21 -6.99 2.15 10.04
N ALA A 22 -5.73 1.90 9.68
CA ALA A 22 -4.60 2.70 10.13
C ALA A 22 -4.63 4.11 9.56
N TRP A 23 -4.88 4.23 8.27
CA TRP A 23 -5.07 5.53 7.64
C TRP A 23 -6.34 6.23 8.13
N GLN A 24 -7.45 5.51 8.34
CA GLN A 24 -8.68 6.10 8.88
C GLN A 24 -8.49 6.70 10.28
N ARG A 25 -7.68 6.09 11.15
CA ARG A 25 -7.35 6.63 12.48
C ARG A 25 -6.21 7.66 12.47
N GLY A 26 -5.77 8.11 11.29
CA GLY A 26 -4.73 9.12 11.14
C GLY A 26 -3.30 8.63 11.39
N GLN A 27 -3.06 7.32 11.44
CA GLN A 27 -1.72 6.78 11.61
C GLN A 27 -0.90 6.98 10.33
N GLN A 28 0.29 7.57 10.45
CA GLN A 28 1.20 7.77 9.32
C GLN A 28 1.91 6.46 8.99
N ILE A 29 1.44 5.76 7.95
CA ILE A 29 2.03 4.51 7.45
C ILE A 29 2.20 4.60 5.94
N SER A 30 3.37 4.19 5.44
CA SER A 30 3.66 4.07 4.02
C SER A 30 4.02 2.63 3.66
N VAL A 31 3.52 2.16 2.53
CA VAL A 31 3.88 0.86 1.94
C VAL A 31 4.74 1.12 0.71
N HIS A 32 5.95 0.60 0.71
CA HIS A 32 6.94 0.76 -0.37
C HIS A 32 7.12 -0.55 -1.15
N GLY A 33 7.48 -0.45 -2.42
CA GLY A 33 7.75 -1.61 -3.28
C GLY A 33 9.12 -1.52 -3.91
N TRP A 34 10.03 -2.41 -3.50
CA TRP A 34 11.40 -2.46 -3.98
C TRP A 34 11.74 -3.82 -4.58
N VAL A 35 12.72 -3.85 -5.46
CA VAL A 35 13.31 -5.10 -5.99
C VAL A 35 14.81 -5.09 -5.74
N TYR A 36 15.33 -6.23 -5.29
CA TYR A 36 16.75 -6.45 -5.09
C TYR A 36 17.32 -7.25 -6.26
N GLY A 37 18.35 -6.70 -6.91
CA GLY A 37 19.10 -7.37 -7.98
C GLY A 37 20.13 -8.32 -7.39
N LEU A 38 19.95 -9.63 -7.59
CA LEU A 38 20.93 -10.63 -7.12
C LEU A 38 22.25 -10.57 -7.89
N SER A 39 22.23 -10.09 -9.13
CA SER A 39 23.41 -10.00 -10.01
C SER A 39 24.33 -8.84 -9.69
N ASP A 40 23.78 -7.72 -9.20
CA ASP A 40 24.51 -6.46 -8.98
C ASP A 40 24.41 -5.94 -7.54
N GLY A 41 23.63 -6.60 -6.68
CA GLY A 41 23.43 -6.25 -5.27
C GLY A 41 22.67 -4.94 -5.07
N ARG A 42 21.99 -4.42 -6.09
CA ARG A 42 21.34 -3.10 -6.03
C ARG A 42 19.86 -3.22 -5.68
N VAL A 43 19.40 -2.30 -4.82
CA VAL A 43 17.97 -2.09 -4.57
C VAL A 43 17.45 -1.08 -5.59
N LYS A 44 16.34 -1.41 -6.24
CA LYS A 44 15.62 -0.53 -7.15
C LYS A 44 14.26 -0.19 -6.54
N ASP A 45 14.00 1.10 -6.37
CA ASP A 45 12.65 1.58 -6.05
C ASP A 45 11.75 1.47 -7.30
N LEU A 46 10.56 0.90 -7.13
CA LEU A 46 9.58 0.77 -8.20
C LEU A 46 8.63 1.97 -8.30
N ASN A 47 8.81 2.99 -7.44
CA ASN A 47 8.04 4.22 -7.37
C ASN A 47 6.53 3.96 -7.23
N CYS A 48 6.17 2.96 -6.42
CA CYS A 48 4.77 2.56 -6.18
C CYS A 48 4.35 2.75 -4.72
N THR A 49 4.93 3.72 -4.03
CA THR A 49 4.63 3.99 -2.63
C THR A 49 3.17 4.43 -2.43
N ILE A 50 2.50 3.86 -1.43
CA ILE A 50 1.16 4.25 -0.99
C ILE A 50 1.24 4.65 0.48
N SER A 51 0.84 5.89 0.78
CA SER A 51 0.92 6.53 2.11
C SER A 51 -0.44 6.86 2.73
N GLY A 52 -1.54 6.64 2.01
CA GLY A 52 -2.86 7.00 2.50
C GLY A 52 -4.02 6.31 1.79
N LEU A 53 -5.19 6.40 2.41
CA LEU A 53 -6.42 5.79 1.93
C LEU A 53 -6.88 6.39 0.59
N GLU A 54 -6.59 7.66 0.35
CA GLU A 54 -6.89 8.40 -0.87
C GLU A 54 -6.18 7.87 -2.11
N GLN A 55 -5.11 7.09 -1.93
CA GLN A 55 -4.37 6.45 -3.02
C GLN A 55 -4.86 5.03 -3.32
N VAL A 56 -5.71 4.46 -2.45
CA VAL A 56 -6.35 3.15 -2.70
C VAL A 56 -7.54 3.34 -3.64
N GLU A 57 -7.72 2.45 -4.61
CA GLU A 57 -8.90 2.44 -5.49
C GLU A 57 -10.21 2.46 -4.69
N THR A 58 -11.15 3.32 -5.09
CA THR A 58 -12.43 3.53 -4.37
C THR A 58 -13.20 2.23 -4.12
N LEU A 59 -13.16 1.30 -5.07
CA LEU A 59 -13.82 -0.02 -4.97
C LEU A 59 -13.40 -0.82 -3.73
N TYR A 60 -12.18 -0.61 -3.23
CA TYR A 60 -11.62 -1.35 -2.11
C TYR A 60 -11.55 -0.55 -0.81
N ARG A 61 -11.99 0.71 -0.81
CA ARG A 61 -11.98 1.53 0.41
C ARG A 61 -13.05 1.02 1.36
N ILE A 62 -12.68 0.78 2.60
CA ILE A 62 -13.65 0.54 3.66
C ILE A 62 -14.46 1.82 3.88
N ASP A 63 -15.77 1.66 4.02
CA ASP A 63 -16.65 2.76 4.40
C ASP A 63 -16.16 3.37 5.71
N ARG A 64 -16.26 4.69 5.81
CA ARG A 64 -16.14 5.34 7.11
C ARG A 64 -17.31 4.83 7.93
N VAL A 65 -17.03 3.98 8.93
CA VAL A 65 -18.03 3.69 9.96
C VAL A 65 -18.42 5.05 10.52
N GLN A 66 -19.68 5.46 10.33
CA GLN A 66 -20.26 6.56 11.08
C GLN A 66 -19.98 6.26 12.54
N GLN A 67 -19.09 7.03 13.17
CA GLN A 67 -19.16 7.21 14.61
C GLN A 67 -20.53 7.85 14.86
N GLY A 68 -21.52 7.01 15.13
CA GLY A 68 -22.80 7.44 15.68
C GLY A 68 -22.59 7.88 17.13
N ASP A 69 -23.18 9.03 17.43
CA ASP A 69 -23.62 9.61 18.71
C ASP A 69 -23.10 9.00 20.03
#